data_AF-A0A2W4UJ47-F1
#
_entry.id   AF-A0A2W4UJ47-F1
#
_cell.length_a   1.000
_cell.length_b   1.000
_cell.length_c   1.000
_cell.angle_alpha   90.00
_cell.angle_beta   90.00
_cell.angle_gamma   90.00
#
_symmetry.space_group_name_H-M   'P 1'
#
loop_
_entity.id
_entity.type
_entity.pdbx_description
1 polymer ?
#
loop_
_entity_poly.entity_id
_entity_poly.type
_entity_poly.pdbx_seq_one_letter_code
_entity_poly.pdbx_strand_id
1 'polypeptide(L)'
;MPSGSRATPTATLLAKSKKTAKTLAKTTDLTHAQALERVAEDAGYSSWHEMLHACDSLNRPHHRKDDMPVDPELPPDFDNTPNEERSTEDLDTWWDRPFAQTRADGTLDVRCLDGGSWDRATFYGSAATVEAARLLGQRKLAAWQKCRSAPTVVMGKGSIMLMRMPQRPDDDGEVLYVAKDQQDATRWLEAHHNA
;
A
#
# COMPACT_ATOMS: atom_id res chain seq x y z
N MET A 1 36.22 -5.75 -1.16
CA MET A 1 34.79 -5.69 -1.49
C MET A 1 34.50 -4.31 -2.04
N PRO A 2 34.40 -4.09 -3.37
CA PRO A 2 34.23 -2.74 -3.88
C PRO A 2 32.77 -2.31 -3.67
N SER A 3 32.56 -1.34 -2.77
CA SER A 3 31.32 -0.58 -2.70
C SER A 3 31.26 0.34 -3.92
N GLY A 4 30.78 -0.18 -5.05
CA GLY A 4 30.46 0.64 -6.21
C GLY A 4 29.25 1.51 -5.89
N SER A 5 29.37 2.82 -6.09
CA SER A 5 28.23 3.74 -6.00
C SER A 5 27.22 3.38 -7.09
N ARG A 6 26.00 3.00 -6.70
CA ARG A 6 24.90 2.65 -7.61
C ARG A 6 24.46 3.89 -8.41
N ALA A 7 24.35 3.76 -9.73
CA ALA A 7 23.87 4.84 -10.58
C ALA A 7 22.40 5.15 -10.30
N THR A 8 22.02 6.43 -10.27
CA THR A 8 20.64 6.87 -10.02
C THR A 8 19.67 6.27 -11.04
N PRO A 9 18.64 5.51 -10.60
CA PRO A 9 17.67 4.92 -11.51
C PRO A 9 16.83 6.01 -12.18
N THR A 10 16.93 6.14 -13.49
CA THR A 10 16.19 7.14 -14.29
C THR A 10 15.82 6.55 -15.64
N ALA A 11 14.79 7.08 -16.29
CA ALA A 11 14.43 6.68 -17.65
C ALA A 11 15.60 6.85 -18.64
N THR A 12 16.41 7.91 -18.46
CA THR A 12 17.62 8.17 -19.23
C THR A 12 18.68 7.08 -19.03
N LEU A 13 18.90 6.65 -17.78
CA LEU A 13 19.80 5.54 -17.47
C LEU A 13 19.34 4.26 -18.18
N LEU A 14 18.06 3.91 -18.09
CA LEU A 14 17.50 2.71 -18.71
C LEU A 14 17.65 2.73 -20.25
N ALA A 15 17.33 3.87 -20.89
CA ALA A 15 17.48 4.04 -22.33
C ALA A 15 18.95 3.93 -22.77
N LYS A 16 19.87 4.54 -22.02
CA LYS A 16 21.32 4.45 -22.27
C LYS A 16 21.79 3.00 -22.14
N SER A 17 21.38 2.30 -21.08
CA SER A 17 21.79 0.92 -20.84
C SER A 17 21.32 -0.04 -21.93
N LYS A 18 20.06 0.07 -22.40
CA LYS A 18 19.55 -0.72 -23.54
C LYS A 18 20.36 -0.46 -24.81
N LYS A 19 20.69 0.82 -25.10
CA LYS A 19 21.50 1.19 -26.26
C LYS A 19 22.91 0.61 -26.17
N THR A 20 23.54 0.70 -25.00
CA THR A 20 24.87 0.14 -24.74
C THR A 20 24.88 -1.37 -24.88
N ALA A 21 23.90 -2.08 -24.29
CA ALA A 21 23.79 -3.53 -24.40
C ALA A 21 23.61 -3.99 -25.86
N LYS A 22 22.81 -3.26 -26.65
CA LYS A 22 22.64 -3.51 -28.09
C LYS A 22 23.94 -3.34 -28.87
N THR A 23 24.75 -2.32 -28.55
CA THR A 23 26.07 -2.15 -29.17
C THR A 23 27.02 -3.26 -28.74
N LEU A 24 27.04 -3.59 -27.44
CA LEU A 24 27.92 -4.61 -26.87
C LEU A 24 27.68 -5.96 -27.54
N ALA A 25 26.43 -6.42 -27.61
CA ALA A 25 26.03 -7.67 -28.25
C ALA A 25 26.32 -7.73 -29.76
N LYS A 26 26.58 -6.59 -30.43
CA LYS A 26 27.03 -6.56 -31.83
C LYS A 26 28.54 -6.63 -31.99
N THR A 27 29.27 -6.17 -30.97
CA THR A 27 30.74 -6.06 -30.98
C THR A 27 31.42 -7.22 -30.27
N THR A 28 30.67 -8.03 -29.52
CA THR A 28 31.15 -9.18 -28.76
C THR A 28 30.31 -10.41 -29.08
N ASP A 29 30.75 -11.57 -28.61
CA ASP A 29 30.01 -12.84 -28.73
C ASP A 29 28.95 -13.03 -27.63
N LEU A 30 28.51 -11.94 -26.98
CA LEU A 30 27.49 -12.01 -25.94
C LEU A 30 26.09 -11.98 -26.56
N THR A 31 25.19 -12.78 -25.99
CA THR A 31 23.76 -12.60 -26.24
C THR A 31 23.30 -11.24 -25.72
N HIS A 32 22.21 -10.73 -26.29
CA HIS A 32 21.61 -9.46 -25.83
C HIS A 32 21.25 -9.50 -24.33
N ALA A 33 20.80 -10.65 -23.82
CA ALA A 33 20.48 -10.83 -22.40
C ALA A 33 21.72 -10.72 -21.51
N GLN A 34 22.82 -11.40 -21.86
CA GLN A 34 24.10 -11.29 -21.13
C GLN A 34 24.67 -9.87 -21.18
N ALA A 35 24.51 -9.18 -22.31
CA ALA A 35 24.92 -7.78 -22.43
C ALA A 35 24.10 -6.84 -21.53
N LEU A 36 22.81 -7.12 -21.32
CA LEU A 36 21.97 -6.35 -20.39
C LEU A 36 22.38 -6.58 -18.93
N GLU A 37 22.65 -7.83 -18.53
CA GLU A 37 23.14 -8.16 -17.19
C GLU A 37 24.47 -7.44 -16.91
N ARG A 38 25.41 -7.51 -17.86
CA ARG A 38 26.71 -6.85 -17.73
C ARG A 38 26.59 -5.33 -17.56
N VAL A 39 25.71 -4.70 -18.33
CA VAL A 39 25.49 -3.25 -18.25
C VAL A 39 24.81 -2.86 -16.93
N ALA A 40 23.98 -3.74 -16.35
CA ALA A 40 23.38 -3.51 -15.05
C ALA A 40 24.43 -3.60 -13.92
N GLU A 41 25.30 -4.60 -13.96
CA GLU A 41 26.44 -4.74 -13.05
C GLU A 41 27.36 -3.52 -13.08
N ASP A 42 27.74 -3.06 -14.28
CA ASP A 42 28.58 -1.87 -14.47
C ASP A 42 27.90 -0.59 -13.93
N ALA A 43 26.57 -0.56 -13.86
CA ALA A 43 25.77 0.52 -13.26
C ALA A 43 25.57 0.36 -11.74
N GLY A 44 26.11 -0.68 -11.13
CA GLY A 44 26.03 -0.97 -9.70
C GLY A 44 24.74 -1.69 -9.27
N TYR A 45 24.08 -2.41 -10.17
CA TYR A 45 22.92 -3.25 -9.89
C TYR A 45 23.31 -4.74 -9.91
N SER A 46 22.62 -5.56 -9.12
CA SER A 46 22.87 -7.01 -9.06
C SER A 46 22.36 -7.77 -10.28
N SER A 47 21.39 -7.19 -11.02
CA SER A 47 20.86 -7.76 -12.25
C SER A 47 20.14 -6.72 -13.10
N TRP A 48 19.91 -7.07 -14.37
CA TRP A 48 19.06 -6.29 -15.27
C TRP A 48 17.63 -6.13 -14.72
N HIS A 49 17.08 -7.17 -14.10
CA HIS A 49 15.75 -7.13 -13.50
C HIS A 49 15.68 -6.14 -12.33
N GLU A 50 16.68 -6.14 -11.43
CA GLU A 50 16.74 -5.16 -10.33
C GLU A 50 16.81 -3.73 -10.87
N MET A 51 17.64 -3.51 -11.90
CA MET A 51 17.76 -2.21 -12.55
C MET A 51 16.44 -1.76 -13.20
N LEU A 52 15.75 -2.68 -13.86
CA LEU A 52 14.46 -2.42 -14.49
C LEU A 52 13.41 -2.06 -13.42
N HIS A 53 13.30 -2.83 -12.35
CA HIS A 53 12.39 -2.55 -11.23
C HIS A 53 12.69 -1.19 -10.57
N ALA A 54 13.96 -0.85 -10.39
CA ALA A 54 14.35 0.43 -9.80
C ALA A 54 14.05 1.63 -10.72
N CYS A 55 14.15 1.46 -12.03
CA CYS A 55 13.77 2.50 -13.00
C CYS A 55 12.25 2.59 -13.18
N ASP A 56 11.53 1.47 -13.08
CA ASP A 56 10.08 1.41 -13.17
C ASP A 56 9.41 2.01 -11.94
N SER A 57 9.92 1.74 -10.74
CA SER A 57 9.38 2.30 -9.49
C SER A 57 9.40 3.83 -9.43
N LEU A 58 10.32 4.48 -10.17
CA LEU A 58 10.41 5.94 -10.30
C LEU A 58 9.63 6.51 -11.50
N ASN A 59 9.11 5.65 -12.37
CA ASN A 59 8.43 6.03 -13.61
C ASN A 59 6.97 5.54 -13.66
N ARG A 60 6.54 4.74 -12.68
CA ARG A 60 5.12 4.64 -12.33
C ARG A 60 4.60 6.06 -12.11
N PRO A 61 3.39 6.41 -12.55
CA PRO A 61 2.77 7.66 -12.16
C PRO A 61 2.81 7.73 -10.63
N HIS A 62 3.72 8.56 -10.13
CA HIS A 62 3.70 8.96 -8.75
C HIS A 62 2.44 9.81 -8.62
N HIS A 63 1.30 9.17 -8.34
CA HIS A 63 0.33 9.82 -7.49
C HIS A 63 1.15 10.38 -6.33
N ARG A 64 1.15 11.70 -6.13
CA ARG A 64 1.75 12.23 -4.90
C ARG A 64 1.17 11.39 -3.76
N LYS A 65 1.90 11.21 -2.66
CA LYS A 65 1.39 10.45 -1.51
C LYS A 65 0.02 10.98 -1.01
N ASP A 66 -0.36 12.18 -1.47
CA ASP A 66 -1.63 12.87 -1.23
C ASP A 66 -2.62 12.88 -2.41
N ASP A 67 -2.30 12.31 -3.57
CA ASP A 67 -3.20 12.26 -4.73
C ASP A 67 -4.09 11.03 -4.65
N MET A 68 -5.32 11.26 -4.18
CA MET A 68 -6.40 10.30 -4.26
C MET A 68 -6.75 10.03 -5.75
N PRO A 69 -6.61 8.81 -6.26
CA PRO A 69 -6.91 8.50 -7.65
C PRO A 69 -8.40 8.68 -7.95
N VAL A 70 -8.72 9.14 -9.17
CA VAL A 70 -10.08 9.30 -9.69
C VAL A 70 -10.27 8.33 -10.85
N ASP A 71 -11.34 7.54 -10.78
CA ASP A 71 -11.65 6.46 -11.72
C ASP A 71 -10.47 5.51 -11.99
N PRO A 72 -9.79 4.99 -10.95
CA PRO A 72 -8.71 4.07 -11.21
C PRO A 72 -9.24 2.74 -11.78
N GLU A 73 -8.43 2.08 -12.58
CA GLU A 73 -8.71 0.72 -13.04
C GLU A 73 -8.66 -0.24 -11.83
N LEU A 74 -9.83 -0.70 -11.39
CA LEU A 74 -9.95 -1.65 -10.29
C LEU A 74 -9.70 -3.08 -10.80
N PRO A 75 -9.14 -3.97 -9.95
CA PRO A 75 -9.12 -5.40 -10.22
C PRO A 75 -10.51 -5.95 -10.58
N PRO A 76 -10.58 -7.05 -11.35
CA PRO A 76 -11.84 -7.77 -11.54
C PRO A 76 -12.48 -8.15 -10.19
N ASP A 77 -13.81 -8.07 -10.12
CA ASP A 77 -14.61 -8.41 -8.94
C ASP A 77 -14.23 -7.66 -7.64
N PHE A 78 -13.52 -6.52 -7.74
CA PHE A 78 -12.99 -5.79 -6.59
C PHE A 78 -13.99 -5.54 -5.46
N ASP A 79 -15.24 -5.16 -5.79
CA ASP A 79 -16.32 -4.89 -4.83
C ASP A 79 -17.16 -6.12 -4.45
N ASN A 80 -16.76 -7.32 -4.89
CA ASN A 80 -17.39 -8.60 -4.53
C ASN A 80 -16.41 -9.58 -3.86
N THR A 81 -15.11 -9.32 -3.90
CA THR A 81 -14.08 -10.17 -3.30
C THR A 81 -14.00 -9.97 -1.78
N PRO A 82 -14.22 -11.00 -0.94
CA PRO A 82 -14.04 -10.91 0.51
C PRO A 82 -12.64 -10.42 0.90
N ASN A 83 -12.55 -9.62 1.97
CA ASN A 83 -11.26 -9.08 2.46
C ASN A 83 -10.22 -10.17 2.74
N GLU A 84 -10.65 -11.30 3.30
CA GLU A 84 -9.79 -12.44 3.67
C GLU A 84 -9.30 -13.25 2.45
N GLU A 85 -9.95 -13.09 1.30
CA GLU A 85 -9.62 -13.80 0.05
C GLU A 85 -8.74 -12.96 -0.88
N ARG A 86 -8.47 -11.69 -0.54
CA ARG A 86 -7.63 -10.80 -1.35
C ARG A 86 -6.16 -11.21 -1.28
N SER A 87 -5.46 -11.01 -2.40
CA SER A 87 -4.01 -11.17 -2.46
C SER A 87 -3.29 -10.11 -1.63
N THR A 88 -2.08 -10.41 -1.16
CA THR A 88 -1.22 -9.44 -0.48
C THR A 88 -0.93 -8.23 -1.39
N GLU A 89 -0.74 -8.46 -2.68
CA GLU A 89 -0.51 -7.40 -3.66
C GLU A 89 -1.72 -6.45 -3.80
N ASP A 90 -2.95 -6.98 -3.76
CA ASP A 90 -4.16 -6.16 -3.78
C ASP A 90 -4.29 -5.36 -2.48
N LEU A 91 -4.07 -5.99 -1.33
CA LEU A 91 -4.09 -5.30 -0.04
C LEU A 91 -3.03 -4.20 0.03
N ASP A 92 -1.80 -4.45 -0.42
CA ASP A 92 -0.74 -3.46 -0.49
C ASP A 92 -1.04 -2.32 -1.47
N THR A 93 -1.86 -2.57 -2.50
CA THR A 93 -2.23 -1.58 -3.50
C THR A 93 -3.40 -0.72 -3.06
N TRP A 94 -4.39 -1.30 -2.37
CA TRP A 94 -5.70 -0.68 -2.14
C TRP A 94 -6.05 -0.44 -0.67
N TRP A 95 -5.45 -1.16 0.27
CA TRP A 95 -5.82 -1.04 1.68
C TRP A 95 -5.47 0.35 2.22
N ASP A 96 -6.41 0.96 2.95
CA ASP A 96 -6.32 2.32 3.50
C ASP A 96 -5.93 3.38 2.45
N ARG A 97 -6.30 3.16 1.19
CA ARG A 97 -6.07 4.12 0.10
C ARG A 97 -7.40 4.56 -0.48
N PRO A 98 -7.90 5.75 -0.11
CA PRO A 98 -9.13 6.26 -0.68
C PRO A 98 -8.99 6.46 -2.19
N PHE A 99 -10.08 6.29 -2.91
CA PHE A 99 -10.19 6.59 -4.33
C PHE A 99 -11.58 7.18 -4.63
N ALA A 100 -11.72 7.83 -5.78
CA ALA A 100 -12.99 8.37 -6.24
C ALA A 100 -13.49 7.64 -7.50
N GLN A 101 -14.81 7.51 -7.63
CA GLN A 101 -15.49 7.08 -8.85
C GLN A 101 -16.46 8.16 -9.32
N THR A 102 -16.37 8.56 -10.58
CA THR A 102 -17.25 9.57 -11.18
C THR A 102 -18.62 8.98 -11.47
N ARG A 103 -19.66 9.65 -11.00
CA ARG A 103 -21.07 9.36 -11.30
C ARG A 103 -21.50 10.01 -12.61
N ALA A 104 -22.64 9.55 -13.14
CA ALA A 104 -23.25 10.11 -14.35
C ALA A 104 -23.61 11.61 -14.25
N ASP A 105 -23.82 12.12 -13.04
CA ASP A 105 -24.10 13.55 -12.78
C ASP A 105 -22.83 14.40 -12.58
N GLY A 106 -21.64 13.80 -12.72
CA GLY A 106 -20.35 14.46 -12.54
C GLY A 106 -19.89 14.58 -11.08
N THR A 107 -20.66 14.09 -10.11
CA THR A 107 -20.20 13.99 -8.71
C THR A 107 -19.28 12.78 -8.52
N LEU A 108 -18.49 12.79 -7.44
CA LEU A 108 -17.47 11.79 -7.15
C LEU A 108 -17.87 10.99 -5.91
N ASP A 109 -17.96 9.67 -6.03
CA ASP A 109 -18.09 8.76 -4.91
C ASP A 109 -16.74 8.42 -4.32
N VAL A 110 -16.54 8.76 -3.05
CA VAL A 110 -15.32 8.47 -2.32
C VAL A 110 -15.47 7.12 -1.64
N ARG A 111 -14.50 6.24 -1.89
CA ARG A 111 -14.46 4.88 -1.36
C ARG A 111 -13.08 4.56 -0.82
N CYS A 112 -12.99 3.60 0.09
CA CYS A 112 -11.72 3.10 0.60
C CYS A 112 -11.86 1.62 1.00
N LEU A 113 -10.88 0.80 0.61
CA LEU A 113 -10.78 -0.57 1.11
C LEU A 113 -10.07 -0.54 2.46
N ASP A 114 -10.83 -0.64 3.56
CA ASP A 114 -10.32 -0.38 4.91
C ASP A 114 -10.89 -1.32 5.99
N GLY A 115 -11.70 -2.30 5.58
CA GLY A 115 -12.38 -3.23 6.47
C GLY A 115 -13.69 -2.73 7.07
N GLY A 116 -14.17 -1.53 6.69
CA GLY A 116 -15.50 -1.06 7.08
C GLY A 116 -16.65 -1.88 6.45
N SER A 117 -16.40 -2.51 5.31
CA SER A 117 -17.25 -3.55 4.70
C SER A 117 -16.47 -4.86 4.55
N TRP A 118 -17.19 -6.00 4.52
CA TRP A 118 -16.57 -7.33 4.48
C TRP A 118 -16.00 -7.73 3.11
N ASP A 119 -16.60 -7.22 2.03
CA ASP A 119 -16.40 -7.69 0.65
C ASP A 119 -16.11 -6.58 -0.37
N ARG A 120 -16.19 -5.32 0.03
CA ARG A 120 -16.09 -4.17 -0.88
C ARG A 120 -15.41 -2.98 -0.26
N ALA A 121 -15.09 -1.98 -1.09
CA ALA A 121 -14.66 -0.70 -0.56
C ALA A 121 -15.81 0.02 0.18
N THR A 122 -15.50 0.50 1.38
CA THR A 122 -16.42 1.29 2.21
C THR A 122 -16.74 2.61 1.50
N PHE A 123 -18.03 2.93 1.39
CA PHE A 123 -18.47 4.21 0.85
C PHE A 123 -18.38 5.31 1.91
N TYR A 124 -17.60 6.35 1.64
CA TYR A 124 -17.37 7.47 2.56
C TYR A 124 -18.31 8.65 2.32
N GLY A 125 -18.95 8.72 1.16
CA GLY A 125 -19.83 9.80 0.74
C GLY A 125 -19.49 10.29 -0.67
N SER A 126 -20.22 11.31 -1.12
CA SER A 126 -20.01 11.93 -2.44
C SER A 126 -19.49 13.36 -2.31
N ALA A 127 -18.77 13.84 -3.33
CA ALA A 127 -18.24 15.19 -3.39
C ALA A 127 -18.37 15.79 -4.80
N ALA A 128 -18.46 17.12 -4.89
CA ALA A 128 -18.62 17.83 -6.17
C ALA A 128 -17.30 18.10 -6.90
N THR A 129 -16.16 17.99 -6.21
CA THR A 129 -14.83 18.28 -6.77
C THR A 129 -13.81 17.28 -6.24
N VAL A 130 -12.71 17.08 -6.98
CA VAL A 130 -11.61 16.18 -6.58
C VAL A 130 -11.00 16.61 -5.24
N GLU A 131 -10.85 17.92 -5.01
CA GLU A 131 -10.35 18.43 -3.72
C GLU A 131 -11.28 18.10 -2.55
N ALA A 132 -12.59 18.30 -2.72
CA ALA A 132 -13.56 17.96 -1.69
C ALA A 132 -13.61 16.45 -1.44
N ALA A 133 -13.45 15.65 -2.50
CA ALA A 133 -13.38 14.21 -2.44
C ALA A 133 -12.14 13.74 -1.66
N ARG A 134 -10.97 14.33 -1.94
CA ARG A 134 -9.71 14.06 -1.21
C ARG A 134 -9.84 14.38 0.28
N LEU A 135 -10.36 15.55 0.63
CA LEU A 135 -10.56 15.94 2.03
C LEU A 135 -11.56 15.02 2.76
N LEU A 136 -12.62 14.59 2.07
CA LEU A 136 -13.56 13.61 2.61
C LEU A 136 -12.85 12.28 2.88
N GLY A 137 -12.08 11.78 1.91
CA GLY A 137 -11.27 10.56 2.02
C GLY A 137 -10.35 10.57 3.22
N GLN A 138 -9.50 11.60 3.32
CA GLN A 138 -8.54 11.77 4.42
C GLN A 138 -9.23 11.81 5.78
N ARG A 139 -10.29 12.60 5.92
CA ARG A 139 -11.00 12.75 7.20
C ARG A 139 -11.66 11.44 7.64
N LYS A 140 -12.33 10.75 6.73
CA LYS A 140 -13.05 9.51 7.02
C LYS A 140 -12.09 8.36 7.33
N LEU A 141 -11.01 8.24 6.56
CA LEU A 141 -9.97 7.24 6.82
C LEU A 141 -9.29 7.49 8.17
N ALA A 142 -8.88 8.73 8.47
CA ALA A 142 -8.24 9.03 9.75
C ALA A 142 -9.16 8.71 10.95
N ALA A 143 -10.45 9.01 10.83
CA ALA A 143 -11.44 8.66 11.85
C ALA A 143 -11.60 7.13 11.98
N TRP A 144 -11.64 6.42 10.86
CA TRP A 144 -11.75 4.96 10.84
C TRP A 144 -10.52 4.28 11.42
N GLN A 145 -9.32 4.67 10.99
CA GLN A 145 -8.05 4.16 11.53
C GLN A 145 -7.96 4.37 13.04
N LYS A 146 -8.34 5.56 13.53
CA LYS A 146 -8.39 5.83 14.98
C LYS A 146 -9.33 4.87 15.71
N CYS A 147 -10.51 4.59 15.14
CA CYS A 147 -11.48 3.66 15.71
C CYS A 147 -10.96 2.22 15.68
N ARG A 148 -10.43 1.78 14.53
CA ARG A 148 -9.93 0.42 14.28
C ARG A 148 -8.68 0.08 15.09
N SER A 149 -7.83 1.07 15.37
CA SER A 149 -6.61 0.88 16.16
C SER A 149 -6.85 0.92 17.67
N ALA A 150 -8.07 1.27 18.11
CA ALA A 150 -8.40 1.35 19.52
C ALA A 150 -8.36 -0.03 20.19
N PRO A 151 -7.86 -0.12 21.44
CA PRO A 151 -7.87 -1.37 22.19
C PRO A 151 -9.29 -1.93 22.35
N THR A 152 -9.45 -3.22 22.07
CA THR A 152 -10.69 -3.99 22.25
C THR A 152 -10.53 -4.93 23.44
N VAL A 153 -11.51 -4.93 24.35
CA VAL A 153 -11.55 -5.89 25.46
C VAL A 153 -12.05 -7.24 24.92
N VAL A 154 -11.22 -8.27 25.06
CA VAL A 154 -11.54 -9.66 24.71
C VAL A 154 -11.58 -10.48 26.00
N MET A 155 -12.71 -11.11 26.28
CA MET A 155 -12.91 -11.95 27.47
C MET A 155 -12.91 -13.43 27.08
N GLY A 156 -11.97 -14.20 27.62
CA GLY A 156 -11.84 -15.65 27.42
C GLY A 156 -12.25 -16.47 28.65
N LYS A 157 -11.90 -17.77 28.67
CA LYS A 157 -12.11 -18.67 29.82
C LYS A 157 -11.19 -18.32 31.00
N GLY A 158 -11.43 -17.18 31.64
CA GLY A 158 -10.73 -16.71 32.84
C GLY A 158 -9.66 -15.64 32.61
N SER A 159 -9.53 -15.10 31.40
CA SER A 159 -8.63 -13.98 31.10
C SER A 159 -9.38 -12.81 30.47
N ILE A 160 -9.00 -11.59 30.86
CA ILE A 160 -9.45 -10.35 30.22
C ILE A 160 -8.22 -9.79 29.50
N MET A 161 -8.29 -9.66 28.19
CA MET A 161 -7.20 -9.17 27.36
C MET A 161 -7.62 -7.88 26.67
N LEU A 162 -6.71 -6.91 26.60
CA LEU A 162 -6.86 -5.72 25.78
C LEU A 162 -6.05 -5.99 24.53
N MET A 163 -6.73 -6.07 23.39
CA MET A 163 -6.12 -6.41 22.12
C MET A 163 -6.31 -5.28 21.12
N ARG A 164 -5.27 -4.96 20.35
CA ARG A 164 -5.46 -4.30 19.07
C ARG A 164 -5.88 -5.37 18.08
N MET A 165 -7.06 -5.23 17.49
CA MET A 165 -7.53 -6.15 16.46
C MET A 165 -6.64 -6.05 15.22
N PRO A 166 -6.62 -7.07 14.33
CA PRO A 166 -5.96 -6.97 13.03
C PRO A 166 -6.29 -5.67 12.31
N GLN A 167 -5.27 -4.96 11.81
CA GLN A 167 -5.47 -3.71 11.07
C GLN A 167 -5.67 -3.95 9.56
N ARG A 168 -5.31 -5.16 9.11
CA ARG A 168 -5.55 -5.72 7.77
C ARG A 168 -5.99 -7.18 7.87
N PRO A 169 -6.55 -7.76 6.80
CA PRO A 169 -6.95 -9.16 6.77
C PRO A 169 -5.78 -10.15 6.87
N ASP A 170 -4.58 -9.72 6.44
CA ASP A 170 -3.35 -10.50 6.47
C ASP A 170 -2.46 -10.20 7.70
N ASP A 171 -2.97 -9.43 8.66
CA ASP A 171 -2.30 -9.12 9.92
C ASP A 171 -2.85 -9.96 11.08
N ASP A 172 -2.00 -10.23 12.06
CA ASP A 172 -2.43 -10.77 13.36
C ASP A 172 -2.85 -9.65 14.32
N GLY A 173 -3.74 -9.99 15.27
CA GLY A 173 -4.05 -9.12 16.40
C GLY A 173 -2.91 -9.05 17.40
N GLU A 174 -2.77 -7.91 18.08
CA GLU A 174 -1.73 -7.69 19.10
C GLU A 174 -2.36 -7.67 20.50
N VAL A 175 -1.87 -8.51 21.42
CA VAL A 175 -2.22 -8.41 22.84
C VAL A 175 -1.44 -7.24 23.46
N LEU A 176 -2.14 -6.16 23.81
CA LEU A 176 -1.55 -4.98 24.43
C LEU A 176 -1.39 -5.15 25.94
N TYR A 177 -2.36 -5.82 26.58
CA TYR A 177 -2.38 -6.02 28.02
C TYR A 177 -3.24 -7.23 28.43
N VAL A 178 -2.82 -7.94 29.47
CA VAL A 178 -3.61 -9.00 30.11
C VAL A 178 -4.02 -8.51 31.49
N ALA A 179 -5.30 -8.20 31.65
CA ALA A 179 -5.87 -7.69 32.87
C ALA A 179 -6.23 -8.82 33.84
N LYS A 180 -6.03 -8.56 35.13
CA LYS A 180 -6.39 -9.50 36.20
C LYS A 180 -7.90 -9.61 36.39
N ASP A 181 -8.58 -8.49 36.23
CA ASP A 181 -10.02 -8.32 36.38
C ASP A 181 -10.52 -7.12 35.56
N GLN A 182 -11.82 -6.86 35.62
CA GLN A 182 -12.46 -5.78 34.85
C GLN A 182 -12.00 -4.37 35.32
N GLN A 183 -11.69 -4.19 36.60
CA GLN A 183 -11.24 -2.89 37.11
C GLN A 183 -9.83 -2.58 36.63
N ASP A 184 -8.98 -3.60 36.59
CA ASP A 184 -7.62 -3.52 36.06
C ASP A 184 -7.63 -3.16 34.56
N ALA A 185 -8.50 -3.80 33.78
CA ALA A 185 -8.73 -3.47 32.37
C ALA A 185 -9.19 -2.02 32.18
N THR A 186 -10.12 -1.57 33.02
CA THR A 186 -10.67 -0.20 32.96
C THR A 186 -9.58 0.84 33.27
N ARG A 187 -8.78 0.63 34.32
CA ARG A 187 -7.65 1.51 34.65
C ARG A 187 -6.63 1.58 33.52
N TRP A 188 -6.34 0.44 32.89
CA TRP A 188 -5.44 0.41 31.75
C TRP A 188 -6.01 1.22 30.57
N LEU A 189 -7.29 1.05 30.25
CA LEU A 189 -7.97 1.82 29.20
C LEU A 189 -7.93 3.32 29.49
N GLU A 190 -8.30 3.75 30.70
CA GLU A 190 -8.29 5.16 31.10
C GLU A 190 -6.89 5.80 30.97
N ALA A 191 -5.84 5.06 31.35
CA ALA A 191 -4.46 5.53 31.21
C ALA A 191 -4.01 5.66 29.75
N HIS A 192 -4.64 4.94 28.81
CA HIS A 192 -4.25 4.86 27.39
C HIS A 192 -5.32 5.43 26.43
N HIS A 193 -6.39 6.05 26.94
CA HIS A 193 -7.50 6.59 26.15
C HIS A 193 -7.20 7.96 25.48
N ASN A 194 -5.99 8.51 25.70
CA ASN A 194 -5.58 9.85 25.27
C ASN A 194 -4.35 9.88 24.33
N ALA A 195 -4.01 8.76 23.68
CA ALA A 195 -2.99 8.74 22.63
C ALA A 195 -3.62 8.74 21.23
#